data_AF-A0A9E0QNV9-F1
#
_entry.id   AF-A0A9E0QNV9-F1
#
_cell.length_a   1.000
_cell.length_b   1.000
_cell.length_c   1.000
_cell.angle_alpha   90.00
_cell.angle_beta   90.00
_cell.angle_gamma   90.00
#
_symmetry.space_group_name_H-M   'P 1'
#
loop_
_entity.id
_entity.type
_entity.pdbx_description
1 polymer ?
#
loop_
_entity_poly.entity_id
_entity_poly.type
_entity_poly.pdbx_seq_one_letter_code
_entity_poly.pdbx_strand_id
1 'polypeptide(L)' 'MKSPCIRMCTLNQHDICLGCGRLINEITGWSSSTAAEKNLILKHSNERINLLNKQRPDLITTRERLQKETK' A
#
# COMPACT_ATOMS: atom_id res chain seq x y z
N MET A 1 16.11 -8.91 2.50
CA MET A 1 15.34 -7.66 2.38
C MET A 1 13.88 -7.96 2.70
N LYS A 2 13.25 -7.20 3.61
CA LYS A 2 11.85 -7.45 4.00
C LYS A 2 10.89 -6.76 3.03
N SER A 3 9.85 -7.47 2.61
CA SER A 3 8.78 -6.92 1.77
C SER A 3 7.89 -5.99 2.62
N PRO A 4 7.37 -4.87 2.08
CA PRO A 4 6.48 -3.96 2.81
C PRO A 4 5.03 -4.48 2.81
N CYS A 5 4.78 -5.69 2.31
CA CYS A 5 3.45 -6.25 2.15
C CYS A 5 2.80 -6.59 3.50
N ILE A 6 1.64 -5.99 3.77
CA ILE A 6 0.82 -6.29 4.96
C ILE A 6 -0.30 -7.31 4.70
N ARG A 7 -0.26 -7.98 3.53
CA ARG A 7 -1.28 -8.95 3.07
C ARG A 7 -2.70 -8.39 2.96
N MET A 8 -2.83 -7.08 2.81
CA MET A 8 -4.09 -6.39 2.47
C MET A 8 -3.91 -5.73 1.10
N CYS A 9 -4.30 -6.43 0.03
CA CYS A 9 -4.11 -5.95 -1.33
C CYS A 9 -5.42 -5.38 -1.89
N THR A 10 -5.50 -4.06 -1.91
CA THR A 10 -6.55 -3.31 -2.61
C THR A 10 -5.87 -2.26 -3.46
N LEU A 11 -6.04 -2.28 -4.78
CA LEU A 11 -5.46 -1.27 -5.67
C LEU A 11 -6.45 -0.12 -5.88
N ASN A 12 -5.93 1.10 -6.08
CA ASN A 12 -6.73 2.24 -6.53
C ASN A 12 -6.70 2.41 -8.06
N GLN A 13 -7.32 3.48 -8.56
CA GLN A 13 -7.35 3.80 -10.00
C GLN A 13 -5.98 4.10 -10.63
N HIS A 14 -4.94 4.31 -9.82
CA HIS A 14 -3.56 4.54 -10.24
C HIS A 14 -2.68 3.31 -10.00
N ASP A 15 -3.28 2.13 -9.79
CA ASP A 15 -2.60 0.86 -9.50
C ASP A 15 -1.72 0.89 -8.24
N ILE A 16 -1.99 1.79 -7.31
CA ILE A 16 -1.30 1.85 -6.02
C ILE A 16 -2.04 0.95 -5.03
N CYS A 17 -1.31 0.05 -4.39
CA CYS A 17 -1.82 -0.76 -3.29
C CYS A 17 -2.08 0.11 -2.07
N LEU A 18 -3.35 0.23 -1.67
CA LEU A 18 -3.81 0.98 -0.51
C LEU A 18 -3.33 0.40 0.82
N GLY A 19 -2.88 -0.86 0.86
CA GLY A 19 -2.35 -1.48 2.07
C GLY A 19 -0.85 -1.25 2.28
N CYS A 20 -0.03 -1.36 1.22
CA CYS A 20 1.43 -1.25 1.35
C CYS A 20 2.06 -0.07 0.59
N GLY A 21 1.35 0.59 -0.31
CA GLY A 21 1.82 1.72 -1.11
C GLY A 21 2.60 1.35 -2.38
N ARG A 22 2.78 0.05 -2.68
CA ARG A 22 3.45 -0.40 -3.91
C ARG A 22 2.53 -0.30 -5.11
N LEU A 23 3.11 -0.02 -6.27
CA LEU A 23 2.43 -0.13 -7.57
C LEU A 23 2.34 -1.58 -8.02
N ILE A 24 1.37 -1.91 -8.89
CA ILE A 24 1.23 -3.26 -9.43
C ILE A 24 2.49 -3.76 -10.15
N ASN A 25 3.15 -2.90 -10.94
CA ASN A 25 4.39 -3.23 -11.63
C ASN A 25 5.56 -3.54 -10.67
N GLU A 26 5.62 -2.84 -9.53
CA GLU A 26 6.60 -3.08 -8.46
C GLU A 26 6.31 -4.40 -7.74
N ILE A 27 5.03 -4.79 -7.62
CA ILE A 27 4.60 -6.06 -7.02
C ILE A 27 4.97 -7.22 -7.94
N THR A 28 4.61 -7.14 -9.23
CA THR A 28 4.86 -8.20 -10.21
C THR A 28 6.35 -8.33 -10.55
N GLY A 29 7.09 -7.22 -10.55
CA GLY A 29 8.53 -7.18 -10.86
C GLY A 29 9.46 -7.48 -9.69
N TRP A 30 8.94 -7.62 -8.46
CA TRP A 30 9.76 -7.68 -7.24
C TRP A 30 10.83 -8.77 -7.23
N SER A 31 10.51 -9.97 -7.73
CA SER A 31 11.47 -11.08 -7.80
C SER A 31 12.66 -10.74 -8.69
N SER A 32 12.41 -10.05 -9.81
CA SER A 32 13.41 -9.68 -10.81
C SER A 32 14.14 -8.37 -10.51
N SER A 33 13.68 -7.56 -9.55
CA SER A 33 14.35 -6.31 -9.17
C SER A 33 15.69 -6.54 -8.45
N THR A 34 16.68 -5.72 -8.79
CA THR A 34 17.97 -5.60 -8.11
C THR A 34 17.83 -5.07 -6.69
N ALA A 35 18.87 -5.20 -5.86
CA ALA A 35 18.85 -4.67 -4.50
C ALA A 35 18.67 -3.13 -4.47
N ALA A 36 19.24 -2.41 -5.45
CA ALA A 36 19.08 -0.96 -5.57
C ALA A 36 17.63 -0.58 -5.92
N GLU A 37 17.03 -1.25 -6.90
CA GLU A 37 15.63 -1.03 -7.28
C GLU A 37 14.68 -1.38 -6.14
N LYS A 38 14.92 -2.49 -5.43
CA LYS A 38 14.11 -2.88 -4.29
C LYS A 38 14.16 -1.83 -3.17
N ASN A 39 15.32 -1.23 -2.90
CA ASN A 39 15.45 -0.13 -1.94
C ASN A 39 14.62 1.08 -2.37
N LEU A 40 14.67 1.43 -3.66
CA LEU A 40 13.90 2.53 -4.22
C LEU A 40 12.39 2.29 -4.12
N ILE A 41 11.94 1.08 -4.47
CA ILE A 41 10.55 0.64 -4.34
C ILE A 41 10.09 0.77 -2.88
N LEU A 42 10.88 0.28 -1.91
CA LEU A 42 10.54 0.39 -0.49
C LEU A 42 10.39 1.86 -0.05
N LYS A 43 11.30 2.73 -0.48
CA LYS A 43 11.27 4.16 -0.15
C LYS A 43 10.01 4.82 -0.70
N HIS A 44 9.75 4.67 -2.00
CA HIS A 44 8.57 5.26 -2.65
C HIS A 44 7.26 4.68 -2.11
N SER A 45 7.21 3.37 -1.84
CA SER A 45 6.06 2.71 -1.25
C SER A 45 5.69 3.32 0.10
N ASN A 46 6.69 3.59 0.95
CA ASN A 46 6.50 4.24 2.24
C ASN A 46 6.05 5.71 2.10
N GLU A 47 6.58 6.44 1.12
CA GLU A 47 6.14 7.81 0.84
C GLU A 47 4.67 7.84 0.40
N ARG A 48 4.27 6.96 -0.54
CA ARG A 48 2.89 6.87 -1.03
C ARG A 48 1.91 6.51 0.08
N ILE A 49 2.22 5.50 0.91
CA ILE A 49 1.30 5.09 1.99
C ILE A 49 1.13 6.19 3.03
N ASN A 50 2.20 6.93 3.35
CA ASN A 50 2.13 8.07 4.25
C ASN A 50 1.23 9.20 3.69
N LEU A 51 1.29 9.46 2.39
CA LEU A 51 0.42 10.43 1.73
C LEU A 51 -1.05 9.97 1.72
N LEU A 52 -1.30 8.69 1.39
CA LEU A 52 -2.65 8.12 1.42
C LEU A 52 -3.28 8.20 2.81
N ASN A 53 -2.50 7.89 3.85
CA ASN A 53 -2.94 7.96 5.24
C ASN A 53 -3.28 9.40 5.68
N LYS A 54 -2.52 10.40 5.20
CA LYS A 54 -2.82 11.82 5.46
C LYS A 54 -4.10 12.29 4.77
N GLN A 55 -4.37 11.79 3.57
CA GLN A 55 -5.53 12.20 2.77
C GLN A 55 -6.83 11.54 3.25
N ARG A 56 -6.78 10.33 3.79
CA ARG A 56 -7.95 9.55 4.24
C ARG A 56 -7.67 8.79 5.55
N PRO A 57 -7.71 9.46 6.71
CA PRO A 57 -7.51 8.81 8.01
C PRO A 57 -8.59 7.75 8.34
N ASP A 58 -9.74 7.83 7.66
CA ASP A 58 -10.92 6.98 7.80
C ASP A 58 -10.82 5.61 7.09
N LEU A 59 -9.76 5.38 6.30
CA LEU A 59 -9.59 4.13 5.54
C LEU A 59 -8.75 3.08 6.29
N ILE A 60 -8.01 3.48 7.34
CA ILE A 60 -7.10 2.60 8.10
C ILE A 60 -7.85 1.74 9.12
N THR A 61 -9.06 2.12 9.54
CA THR A 61 -9.86 1.35 10.50
C THR A 61 -10.84 0.40 9.81
N THR A 62 -10.32 -0.64 9.15
CA THR A 62 -11.11 -1.78 8.62
C THR A 62 -11.74 -2.66 9.72
N ARG A 63 -11.95 -2.13 10.94
CA ARG A 63 -12.80 -2.74 11.97
C ARG A 63 -13.86 -1.80 12.56
N GLU A 64 -13.76 -0.48 12.38
CA GLU A 64 -14.69 0.46 13.03
C GLU A 64 -15.80 0.96 12.10
N ARG A 65 -15.66 0.84 10.77
CA ARG A 65 -16.65 1.41 9.84
C ARG A 65 -17.91 0.57 9.66
N LEU A 66 -17.87 -0.74 9.97
CA LEU A 66 -19.05 -1.61 9.93
C LEU A 66 -20.01 -1.40 11.11
N GLN A 67 -19.73 -0.49 12.04
CA GLN A 67 -20.67 -0.16 13.13
C GLN A 67 -21.55 1.09 12.85
N LYS A 68 -21.37 1.79 11.71
CA LYS A 68 -22.16 2.99 11.38
C LYS A 68 -23.23 2.81 10.30
N GLU A 69 -23.44 1.59 9.79
CA GLU A 69 -24.47 1.29 8.78
C GLU A 69 -25.62 0.42 9.29
N THR A 70 -25.77 0.26 10.60
CA THR A 70 -27.01 -0.28 11.18
C THR A 70 -27.73 0.87 11.89
N LYS A 71 -28.84 1.25 11.26
CA LYS A 71 -29.92 2.12 11.72
C LYS A 71 -30.19 2.08 13.22
#